data_AF-A0A7Y5WVD3-F1
#
_entry.id   AF-A0A7Y5WVD3-F1
#
_cell.length_a   1.000
_cell.length_b   1.000
_cell.length_c   1.000
_cell.angle_alpha   90.00
_cell.angle_beta   90.00
_cell.angle_gamma   90.00
#
_symmetry.space_group_name_H-M   'P 1'
#
loop_
_entity.id
_entity.type
_entity.pdbx_description
1 polymer ?
#
loop_
_entity_poly.entity_id
_entity_poly.type
_entity_poly.pdbx_seq_one_letter_code
_entity_poly.pdbx_strand_id
1 'polypeptide(L)' 'MTSAHRDLSRRERQILDILYRNGRATAAEVQAALPEPPSYSAVRALLRILEDKGHVRHEQDGPRYIYLPTVAR' A
#
# COMPACT_ATOMS: atom_id res chain seq x y z
N MET A 1 5.66 -19.83 -11.01
CA MET A 1 5.29 -18.46 -11.43
C MET A 1 4.18 -17.99 -10.50
N THR A 2 4.52 -17.22 -9.48
CA THR A 2 3.72 -17.01 -8.27
C THR A 2 2.45 -16.20 -8.55
N SER A 3 1.29 -16.80 -8.27
CA SER A 3 -0.07 -16.22 -8.40
C SER A 3 -0.37 -15.04 -7.46
N ALA A 4 0.63 -14.43 -6.83
CA ALA A 4 0.42 -13.44 -5.76
C ALA A 4 -0.37 -12.19 -6.21
N HIS A 5 -0.42 -11.90 -7.51
CA HIS A 5 -1.23 -10.81 -8.06
C HIS A 5 -2.69 -11.16 -8.35
N ARG A 6 -3.08 -12.44 -8.37
CA ARG A 6 -4.47 -12.86 -8.68
C ARG A 6 -5.44 -12.60 -7.53
N ASP A 7 -4.94 -12.50 -6.30
CA ASP A 7 -5.76 -12.31 -5.09
C ASP A 7 -5.85 -10.84 -4.63
N LEU A 8 -5.41 -9.92 -5.48
CA LEU A 8 -5.49 -8.48 -5.22
C LEU A 8 -6.72 -7.87 -5.88
N SER A 9 -7.57 -7.26 -5.06
CA SER A 9 -8.63 -6.37 -5.49
C SER A 9 -8.08 -5.20 -6.32
N ARG A 10 -8.97 -4.52 -7.06
CA ARG A 10 -8.61 -3.33 -7.83
C ARG A 10 -7.94 -2.26 -6.95
N ARG A 11 -8.47 -2.04 -5.73
CA ARG A 11 -7.98 -0.98 -4.84
C ARG A 11 -6.62 -1.33 -4.23
N GLU A 12 -6.41 -2.59 -3.84
CA GLU A 12 -5.11 -3.09 -3.38
C GLU A 12 -4.03 -2.94 -4.44
N ARG A 13 -4.35 -3.26 -5.71
CA ARG A 13 -3.44 -3.04 -6.84
C ARG A 13 -3.08 -1.56 -7.02
N GLN A 14 -4.06 -0.66 -6.94
CA GLN A 14 -3.80 0.78 -7.05
C GLN A 14 -2.87 1.28 -5.94
N ILE A 15 -3.07 0.83 -4.70
CA ILE A 15 -2.20 1.19 -3.58
C ILE A 15 -0.78 0.65 -3.82
N LEU A 16 -0.64 -0.61 -4.23
CA LEU A 16 0.66 -1.18 -4.55
C LEU A 16 1.35 -0.44 -5.69
N ASP A 17 0.64 -0.08 -6.76
CA ASP A 17 1.20 0.69 -7.87
C ASP A 17 1.74 2.05 -7.40
N ILE A 18 1.05 2.72 -6.48
CA ILE A 18 1.52 3.97 -5.87
C ILE A 18 2.81 3.73 -5.09
N LEU A 19 2.84 2.69 -4.26
CA LEU A 19 4.03 2.32 -3.47
C LEU A 19 5.21 1.93 -4.36
N TYR A 20 4.98 1.22 -5.47
CA TYR A 20 6.00 0.88 -6.45
C TYR A 20 6.58 2.09 -7.16
N ARG A 21 5.73 3.05 -7.53
CA ARG A 21 6.16 4.29 -8.20
C ARG A 21 6.97 5.18 -7.26
N ASN A 22 6.56 5.27 -6.00
CA ASN A 22 7.16 6.18 -5.02
C ASN A 22 8.31 5.54 -4.21
N GLY A 23 8.43 4.21 -4.23
CA GLY A 23 9.36 3.42 -3.41
C GLY A 23 8.98 3.35 -1.93
N ARG A 24 8.41 4.43 -1.38
CA ARG A 24 7.84 4.51 -0.03
C ARG A 24 6.77 5.59 0.03
N ALA A 25 5.74 5.43 0.85
CA ALA A 25 4.73 6.46 1.09
C ALA A 25 4.03 6.28 2.44
N THR A 26 3.57 7.37 3.04
CA THR A 26 2.64 7.39 4.17
C THR A 26 1.22 7.05 3.72
N ALA A 27 0.36 6.65 4.65
CA ALA A 27 -1.05 6.42 4.35
C ALA A 27 -1.75 7.68 3.78
N ALA A 28 -1.34 8.88 4.21
CA ALA A 28 -1.87 10.13 3.70
C ALA A 28 -1.45 10.40 2.24
N GLU A 29 -0.19 10.13 1.90
CA GLU A 29 0.31 10.24 0.53
C GLU A 29 -0.35 9.22 -0.40
N VAL A 30 -0.52 7.98 0.06
CA VAL A 30 -1.28 6.95 -0.67
C VAL A 30 -2.71 7.42 -0.91
N GLN A 31 -3.37 7.97 0.11
CA GLN A 31 -4.73 8.50 -0.02
C GLN A 31 -4.79 9.64 -1.05
N ALA A 32 -3.87 10.59 -1.00
CA ALA A 32 -3.83 11.73 -1.91
C ALA A 32 -3.58 11.32 -3.38
N ALA A 33 -2.84 10.22 -3.60
CA ALA A 33 -2.54 9.70 -4.93
C ALA A 33 -3.63 8.79 -5.52
N LEU A 34 -4.61 8.35 -4.72
CA LEU A 34 -5.70 7.51 -5.19
C LEU A 34 -6.77 8.32 -5.92
N PRO A 35 -7.24 7.88 -7.10
CA PRO A 35 -8.44 8.45 -7.71
C PRO A 35 -9.66 8.09 -6.86
N GLU A 36 -10.55 9.08 -6.65
CA GLU A 36 -11.73 8.96 -5.79
C GLU A 36 -11.37 8.28 -4.45
N PRO A 37 -10.53 8.94 -3.64
CA PRO A 37 -9.90 8.29 -2.50
C PRO A 37 -10.95 7.90 -1.46
N PRO A 38 -10.84 6.70 -0.86
CA PRO A 38 -11.71 6.34 0.23
C PRO A 38 -11.29 7.12 1.49
N SER A 39 -12.00 6.90 2.60
CA SER A 39 -11.61 7.49 3.88
C SER A 39 -10.20 7.06 4.30
N TYR A 40 -9.54 7.89 5.10
CA TYR A 40 -8.19 7.60 5.61
C TYR A 40 -8.12 6.26 6.36
N SER A 41 -9.16 5.94 7.14
CA SER A 41 -9.27 4.66 7.85
C SER A 41 -9.35 3.47 6.89
N ALA A 42 -10.06 3.60 5.76
CA ALA A 42 -10.13 2.57 4.74
C ALA A 42 -8.78 2.38 4.04
N VAL A 43 -8.04 3.45 3.74
CA VAL A 43 -6.67 3.35 3.19
C VAL A 43 -5.76 2.59 4.16
N ARG A 44 -5.82 2.93 5.47
CA ARG A 44 -5.05 2.21 6.49
C ARG A 44 -5.43 0.74 6.61
N ALA A 45 -6.72 0.42 6.52
CA ALA A 45 -7.18 -0.97 6.54
C ALA A 45 -6.64 -1.75 5.34
N LEU A 46 -6.68 -1.17 4.13
CA LEU A 46 -6.15 -1.79 2.92
C LEU A 46 -4.64 -1.97 2.97
N LEU A 47 -3.90 -0.99 3.50
CA LEU A 47 -2.45 -1.12 3.72
C LEU A 47 -2.12 -2.27 4.68
N ARG A 48 -2.92 -2.43 5.75
CA ARG A 48 -2.78 -3.55 6.67
C ARG A 48 -3.09 -4.90 6.01
N ILE A 49 -4.14 -4.99 5.19
CA ILE A 49 -4.45 -6.22 4.44
C ILE A 49 -3.29 -6.56 3.48
N LEU A 50 -2.73 -5.57 2.79
CA LEU A 50 -1.57 -5.77 1.93
C LEU A 50 -0.33 -6.22 2.70
N GLU A 51 -0.16 -5.74 3.92
CA GLU A 51 0.90 -6.16 4.84
C GLU A 51 0.69 -7.59 5.36
N ASP A 52 -0.53 -7.94 5.76
CA ASP A 52 -0.90 -9.31 6.16
C ASP A 52 -0.71 -10.30 5.00
N LYS A 53 -0.93 -9.85 3.75
CA LYS A 53 -0.63 -10.61 2.52
C LYS A 53 0.87 -10.65 2.17
N GLY A 54 1.72 -9.91 2.88
CA GLY A 54 3.16 -9.87 2.67
C GLY A 54 3.62 -9.02 1.47
N HIS A 55 2.76 -8.17 0.91
CA HIS A 55 3.08 -7.30 -0.23
C HIS A 55 3.63 -5.92 0.16
N VAL A 56 3.32 -5.48 1.38
CA VAL A 56 3.72 -4.20 1.93
C VAL A 56 4.33 -4.44 3.29
N ARG A 57 5.31 -3.62 3.68
CA ARG A 57 5.79 -3.53 5.06
C ARG A 57 5.70 -2.09 5.50
N HIS A 58 5.46 -1.84 6.78
CA HIS A 58 5.65 -0.50 7.33
C HIS A 58 6.97 -0.38 8.10
N GLU A 59 7.51 0.82 8.07
CA GLU A 59 8.62 1.27 8.90
C GLU A 59 8.15 2.51 9.65
N GLN A 60 8.67 2.68 10.87
CA GLN A 60 8.37 3.84 11.68
C GLN A 60 9.47 4.90 11.50
N ASP A 61 9.10 6.05 10.96
CA ASP A 61 9.96 7.21 10.79
C ASP A 61 9.49 8.30 11.77
N GLY A 62 10.00 8.21 13.01
CA GLY A 62 9.56 9.01 14.14
C GLY A 62 8.06 8.79 14.44
N PRO A 63 7.21 9.84 14.35
CA PRO A 63 5.77 9.70 14.56
C PRO A 63 5.01 9.16 13.33
N ARG A 64 5.68 8.96 12.18
CA ARG A 64 5.03 8.61 10.91
C ARG A 64 5.21 7.13 10.59
N TYR A 65 4.15 6.51 10.09
CA TYR A 65 4.22 5.20 9.46
C TYR A 65 4.46 5.37 7.96
N ILE A 66 5.52 4.74 7.48
CA ILE A 66 5.90 4.75 6.07
C ILE A 66 5.79 3.34 5.55
N TYR A 67 5.03 3.17 4.48
CA TYR A 67 4.77 1.91 3.83
C TYR A 67 5.69 1.74 2.62
N LEU A 68 6.25 0.55 2.47
CA LEU A 68 7.15 0.16 1.39
C LEU A 68 6.66 -1.15 0.75
N PRO A 69 6.77 -1.32 -0.58
CA PRO A 69 6.50 -2.60 -1.22
C PRO A 69 7.61 -3.61 -0.85
N THR A 70 7.24 -4.88 -0.65
CA THR A 70 8.18 -5.92 -0.17
C THR A 70 8.94 -6.63 -1.29
N VAL A 71 8.41 -6.63 -2.51
CA VAL A 71 9.00 -7.32 -3.66
C VAL A 71 9.45 -6.26 -4.65
N ALA A 72 10.73 -6.13 -4.99
CA ALA A 72 11.11 -5.26 -6.11
C ALA A 72 10.42 -5.78 -7.39
N ARG A 73 9.72 -4.92 -8.12
CA ARG A 73 9.09 -5.26 -9.39
C ARG A 73 10.11 -5.69 -10.44
#